data_AF-A0A7L0HE11-F1
#
_entry.id   AF-A0A7L0HE11-F1
#
_cell.length_a   1.000
_cell.length_b   1.000
_cell.length_c   1.000
_cell.angle_alpha   90.00
_cell.angle_beta   90.00
_cell.angle_gamma   90.00
#
_symmetry.space_group_name_H-M   'P 1'
#
loop_
_entity.id
_entity.type
_entity.pdbx_description
1 polymer ?
#
loop_
_entity_poly.entity_id
_entity_poly.type
_entity_poly.pdbx_seq_one_letter_code
_entity_poly.pdbx_strand_id
1 'polypeptide(L)'
;GAAGAWLRTPLAPGEVITAQSGAFERDPQESSTTDEELSRAGSPGNRGGSGSTTPDYGEKRLPQALIIGVKKGGTRALLEAIRAHPDVRAVGTEPHFFDRNYEKGLEWYRNVMPKTLDGQITMEKTPSYFVTNEAPRRIHSMAKDTKLIVVVRNPVTRAISDYTQTLSKKPEIPTFEVLAFKNRTLGLIDASWSAIRIGIYALHLENWLQYFPLSQILFVSGERLITDPAGEMAKVQDFLGLKRIVTEKHFYFNKTKGFPCLKKPEDSSAPRCLGKSKGRTHPKIDPDVIHRLRKFYKPFNVMFYQMTGQDFQWEQEESDK
;
A
#
# COMPACT_ATOMS: atom_id res chain seq x y z
N GLY A 1 0.81 -10.43 53.48
CA GLY A 1 2.03 -11.09 52.97
C GLY A 1 1.71 -12.53 52.65
N ALA A 2 2.40 -13.08 51.65
CA ALA A 2 2.37 -14.46 51.16
C ALA A 2 1.24 -14.88 50.18
N ALA A 3 1.64 -14.83 48.90
CA ALA A 3 1.36 -15.70 47.77
C ALA A 3 0.41 -16.90 47.94
N GLY A 4 -0.58 -16.99 47.05
CA GLY A 4 -1.33 -18.21 46.73
C GLY A 4 -0.92 -18.76 45.36
N ALA A 5 -0.33 -19.95 45.37
CA ALA A 5 0.11 -20.70 44.20
C ALA A 5 -1.08 -21.29 43.42
N TRP A 6 -1.12 -21.07 42.10
CA TRP A 6 -2.02 -21.78 41.20
C TRP A 6 -1.30 -23.00 40.62
N LEU A 7 -1.83 -24.18 40.96
CA LEU A 7 -1.39 -25.48 40.49
C LEU A 7 -1.56 -25.62 38.97
N ARG A 8 -0.48 -26.06 38.32
CA ARG A 8 -0.45 -26.55 36.94
C ARG A 8 -1.09 -27.94 36.88
N THR A 9 -1.99 -28.16 35.93
CA THR A 9 -2.36 -29.49 35.42
C THR A 9 -1.75 -29.67 34.02
N PRO A 10 -1.15 -30.83 33.70
CA PRO A 10 -0.58 -31.09 32.37
C PRO A 10 -1.63 -31.69 31.43
N LEU A 11 -1.70 -31.19 30.19
CA LEU A 11 -2.45 -31.82 29.10
C LEU A 11 -1.55 -32.82 28.36
N ALA A 12 -2.12 -33.97 28.04
CA ALA A 12 -1.49 -35.11 27.35
C ALA A 12 -1.21 -34.81 25.85
N PRO A 13 -0.29 -35.57 25.21
CA PRO A 13 0.18 -35.28 23.86
C PRO A 13 -0.76 -35.85 22.80
N GLY A 14 -1.20 -35.01 21.86
CA GLY A 14 -2.05 -35.40 20.73
C GLY A 14 -1.62 -34.73 19.44
N GLU A 15 -1.08 -35.56 18.53
CA GLU A 15 -1.00 -35.44 17.07
C GLU A 15 -0.34 -34.22 16.42
N VAL A 16 0.89 -34.48 15.96
CA VAL A 16 1.65 -33.67 15.01
C VAL A 16 0.96 -33.72 13.65
N ILE A 17 0.23 -32.67 13.27
CA ILE A 17 -0.15 -32.44 11.88
C ILE A 17 1.05 -31.82 11.17
N THR A 18 1.69 -32.62 10.32
CA THR A 18 2.71 -32.17 9.38
C THR A 18 2.08 -31.22 8.37
N ALA A 19 2.42 -29.94 8.46
CA ALA A 19 2.11 -28.97 7.43
C ALA A 19 2.96 -29.28 6.19
N GLN A 20 2.36 -29.93 5.18
CA GLN A 20 2.98 -30.07 3.87
C GLN A 20 3.18 -28.67 3.28
N SER A 21 4.44 -28.33 3.04
CA SER A 21 4.86 -27.16 2.27
C SER A 21 4.40 -27.32 0.82
N GLY A 22 3.22 -26.82 0.51
CA GLY A 22 2.79 -26.58 -0.85
C GLY A 22 3.69 -25.53 -1.49
N ALA A 23 4.49 -25.96 -2.46
CA ALA A 23 5.31 -25.08 -3.28
C ALA A 23 4.41 -24.02 -3.93
N PHE A 24 4.69 -22.75 -3.62
CA PHE A 24 4.08 -21.63 -4.32
C PHE A 24 4.52 -21.66 -5.78
N GLU A 25 3.58 -21.96 -6.68
CA GLU A 25 3.75 -21.68 -8.10
C GLU A 25 4.00 -20.19 -8.28
N ARG A 26 5.12 -19.85 -8.91
CA ARG A 26 5.50 -18.47 -9.25
C ARG A 26 4.53 -17.96 -10.32
N ASP A 27 3.64 -17.05 -9.93
CA ASP A 27 2.81 -16.31 -10.88
C ASP A 27 3.69 -15.50 -11.86
N PRO A 28 3.33 -15.42 -13.15
CA PRO A 28 4.11 -14.71 -14.15
C PRO A 28 4.18 -13.21 -13.89
N GLN A 29 5.33 -12.62 -14.22
CA GLN A 29 5.68 -11.20 -14.14
C GLN A 29 4.50 -10.22 -14.34
N GLU A 30 4.08 -9.54 -13.27
CA GLU A 30 3.24 -8.35 -13.38
C GLU A 30 4.09 -7.09 -13.17
N SER A 31 4.60 -6.53 -14.27
CA SER A 31 5.09 -5.15 -14.32
C SER A 31 3.93 -4.20 -14.65
N SER A 32 4.02 -2.99 -14.11
CA SER A 32 3.11 -1.88 -14.35
C SER A 32 3.51 -1.20 -15.66
N THR A 33 2.96 -1.61 -16.80
CA THR A 33 3.26 -1.02 -18.13
C THR A 33 2.94 0.47 -18.24
N THR A 34 2.13 1.03 -17.33
CA THR A 34 1.81 2.47 -17.33
C THR A 34 2.88 3.36 -16.68
N ASP A 35 3.84 2.80 -15.95
CA ASP A 35 4.97 3.59 -15.43
C ASP A 35 6.07 3.78 -16.51
N GLU A 36 6.08 2.96 -17.58
CA GLU A 36 6.99 3.11 -18.72
C GLU A 36 6.63 4.28 -19.65
N GLU A 37 5.34 4.57 -19.84
CA GLU A 37 4.90 5.69 -20.70
C GLU A 37 5.20 7.07 -20.11
N LEU A 38 5.25 7.19 -18.78
CA LEU A 38 5.70 8.41 -18.09
C LEU A 38 7.23 8.57 -18.12
N SER A 39 7.98 7.51 -18.40
CA SER A 39 9.46 7.51 -18.45
C SER A 39 10.03 7.61 -19.87
N ARG A 40 9.24 7.34 -20.93
CA ARG A 40 9.63 7.65 -22.32
C ARG A 40 9.72 9.14 -22.65
N ALA A 41 9.21 10.02 -21.79
CA ALA A 41 9.42 11.47 -21.91
C ALA A 41 10.81 11.94 -21.39
N GLY A 42 11.69 11.03 -20.97
CA GLY A 42 12.96 11.35 -20.32
C GLY A 42 14.23 10.73 -20.90
N SER A 43 14.21 10.23 -22.15
CA SER A 43 15.45 9.78 -22.82
C SER A 43 15.97 10.88 -23.77
N PRO A 44 17.17 11.45 -23.54
CA PRO A 44 17.72 12.46 -24.43
C PRO A 44 18.26 11.79 -25.69
N GLY A 45 17.56 12.00 -26.81
CA GLY A 45 18.16 11.92 -28.13
C GLY A 45 19.20 13.03 -28.26
N ASN A 46 20.42 12.64 -28.58
CA ASN A 46 21.58 13.49 -28.78
C ASN A 46 21.32 14.59 -29.84
N ARG A 47 20.98 15.81 -29.40
CA ARG A 47 21.09 17.05 -30.19
C ARG A 47 21.45 18.21 -29.25
N GLY A 48 22.62 18.79 -29.49
CA GLY A 48 23.15 19.91 -28.71
C GLY A 48 22.24 21.13 -28.75
N GLY A 49 22.06 21.75 -27.58
CA GLY A 49 21.29 22.97 -27.38
C GLY A 49 21.28 23.37 -25.91
N SER A 50 21.90 24.50 -25.59
CA SER A 50 22.00 25.13 -24.27
C SER A 50 20.66 25.14 -23.50
N GLY A 51 20.66 24.64 -22.26
CA GLY A 51 19.48 24.68 -21.38
C GLY A 51 19.73 24.16 -19.97
N SER A 52 19.86 25.08 -19.01
CA SER A 52 19.67 24.93 -17.55
C SER A 52 20.26 23.66 -16.90
N THR A 53 21.55 23.73 -16.53
CA THR A 53 22.16 22.81 -15.57
C THR A 53 21.62 23.09 -14.17
N THR A 54 20.61 22.35 -13.71
CA THR A 54 20.40 22.21 -12.26
C THR A 54 21.60 21.47 -11.71
N PRO A 55 22.38 22.06 -10.79
CA PRO A 55 23.59 21.41 -10.29
C PRO A 55 23.25 20.12 -9.52
N ASP A 56 24.08 19.09 -9.76
CA ASP A 56 23.90 17.71 -9.32
C ASP A 56 24.30 17.51 -7.83
N TYR A 57 23.69 18.30 -6.95
CA TYR A 57 23.98 18.28 -5.52
C TYR A 57 23.22 17.16 -4.78
N GLY A 58 23.84 16.64 -3.71
CA GLY A 58 23.27 15.62 -2.83
C GLY A 58 23.77 14.20 -3.09
N GLU A 59 23.35 13.28 -2.22
CA GLU A 59 23.80 11.89 -2.21
C GLU A 59 22.61 10.93 -2.25
N LYS A 60 22.80 9.73 -2.81
CA LYS A 60 21.79 8.67 -2.77
C LYS A 60 21.87 7.95 -1.43
N ARG A 61 20.77 7.99 -0.67
CA ARG A 61 20.64 7.35 0.64
C ARG A 61 19.62 6.23 0.59
N LEU A 62 19.75 5.24 1.47
CA LEU A 62 18.69 4.25 1.66
C LEU A 62 17.45 4.93 2.27
N PRO A 63 16.25 4.46 1.95
CA PRO A 63 15.02 5.12 2.39
C PRO A 63 14.80 4.98 3.89
N GLN A 64 14.52 6.09 4.57
CA GLN A 64 14.18 6.11 5.99
C GLN A 64 12.70 5.76 6.23
N ALA A 65 11.85 5.89 5.20
CA ALA A 65 10.45 5.53 5.28
C ALA A 65 9.94 4.85 4.00
N LEU A 66 9.08 3.84 4.17
CA LEU A 66 8.55 3.01 3.08
C LEU A 66 7.01 2.98 3.09
N ILE A 67 6.39 3.17 1.93
CA ILE A 67 4.97 2.86 1.74
C ILE A 67 4.86 1.41 1.26
N ILE A 68 4.61 0.50 2.19
CA ILE A 68 4.71 -0.96 1.98
C ILE A 68 3.41 -1.59 1.46
N GLY A 69 2.29 -0.85 1.50
CA GLY A 69 1.00 -1.42 1.16
C GLY A 69 -0.18 -0.47 1.34
N VAL A 70 -1.41 -0.92 1.07
CA VAL A 70 -1.71 -2.20 0.40
C VAL A 70 -1.96 -1.99 -1.09
N LYS A 71 -1.84 -3.07 -1.89
CA LYS A 71 -2.25 -3.05 -3.30
C LYS A 71 -3.69 -2.53 -3.38
N LYS A 72 -3.91 -1.49 -4.19
CA LYS A 72 -5.20 -0.78 -4.39
C LYS A 72 -5.71 0.07 -3.22
N GLY A 73 -4.91 0.26 -2.17
CA GLY A 73 -5.29 1.10 -1.02
C GLY A 73 -5.23 2.61 -1.27
N GLY A 74 -4.41 3.06 -2.22
CA GLY A 74 -4.19 4.49 -2.47
C GLY A 74 -2.73 4.93 -2.42
N THR A 75 -1.79 3.98 -2.37
CA THR A 75 -0.34 4.23 -2.22
C THR A 75 0.25 5.23 -3.20
N ARG A 76 -0.22 5.27 -4.46
CA ARG A 76 0.23 6.27 -5.44
C ARG A 76 -0.27 7.69 -5.09
N ALA A 77 -1.51 7.82 -4.64
CA ALA A 77 -2.05 9.11 -4.24
C ALA A 77 -1.26 9.67 -3.05
N LEU A 78 -1.01 8.83 -2.05
CA LEU A 78 -0.21 9.20 -0.88
C LEU A 78 1.21 9.63 -1.29
N LEU A 79 1.90 8.84 -2.11
CA LEU A 79 3.26 9.15 -2.54
C LEU A 79 3.33 10.48 -3.31
N GLU A 80 2.39 10.73 -4.22
CA GLU A 80 2.37 12.00 -4.96
C GLU A 80 2.04 13.18 -4.04
N ALA A 81 1.17 13.00 -3.05
CA ALA A 81 0.82 14.04 -2.09
C ALA A 81 2.01 14.42 -1.19
N ILE A 82 2.71 13.43 -0.61
CA ILE A 82 3.85 13.71 0.28
C ILE A 82 5.05 14.28 -0.49
N ARG A 83 5.19 14.00 -1.80
CA ARG A 83 6.22 14.61 -2.67
C ARG A 83 6.04 16.12 -2.88
N ALA A 84 4.91 16.70 -2.49
CA ALA A 84 4.75 18.15 -2.46
C ALA A 84 5.54 18.79 -1.30
N HIS A 85 5.97 18.01 -0.30
CA HIS A 85 6.79 18.50 0.81
C HIS A 85 8.24 18.72 0.35
N PRO A 86 8.87 19.88 0.65
CA PRO A 86 10.24 20.19 0.20
C PRO A 86 11.30 19.21 0.75
N ASP A 87 11.07 18.68 1.95
CA ASP A 87 11.99 17.74 2.60
C ASP A 87 11.71 16.26 2.25
N VAL A 88 10.93 15.98 1.20
CA VAL A 88 10.65 14.60 0.78
C VAL A 88 11.10 14.37 -0.65
N ARG A 89 11.93 13.35 -0.83
CA ARG A 89 12.36 12.86 -2.14
C ARG A 89 11.99 11.39 -2.23
N ALA A 90 11.39 11.00 -3.36
CA ALA A 90 10.96 9.62 -3.51
C ALA A 90 11.18 9.06 -4.91
N VAL A 91 11.40 7.75 -4.97
CA VAL A 91 11.45 6.99 -6.23
C VAL A 91 10.09 7.10 -6.93
N GLY A 92 10.09 7.35 -8.24
CA GLY A 92 8.85 7.50 -9.03
C GLY A 92 8.18 6.16 -9.34
N THR A 93 8.98 5.14 -9.58
CA THR A 93 8.57 3.75 -9.88
C THR A 93 8.59 2.88 -8.62
N GLU A 94 7.95 1.72 -8.67
CA GLU A 94 7.98 0.72 -7.59
C GLU A 94 9.27 -0.12 -7.71
N PRO A 95 10.24 -0.03 -6.78
CA PRO A 95 11.52 -0.73 -6.90
C PRO A 95 11.40 -2.25 -6.86
N HIS A 96 10.41 -2.78 -6.14
CA HIS A 96 10.27 -4.22 -5.91
C HIS A 96 11.57 -4.87 -5.38
N PHE A 97 12.25 -4.20 -4.45
CA PHE A 97 13.51 -4.69 -3.91
C PHE A 97 13.28 -5.83 -2.92
N PHE A 98 12.44 -5.62 -1.91
CA PHE A 98 12.27 -6.59 -0.83
C PHE A 98 11.39 -7.81 -1.18
N ASP A 99 10.79 -7.82 -2.37
CA ASP A 99 10.01 -8.94 -2.90
C ASP A 99 10.67 -9.62 -4.12
N ARG A 100 11.06 -8.88 -5.16
CA ARG A 100 11.50 -9.46 -6.45
C ARG A 100 12.99 -9.31 -6.75
N ASN A 101 13.60 -8.21 -6.31
CA ASN A 101 14.96 -7.81 -6.71
C ASN A 101 15.98 -7.90 -5.58
N TYR A 102 15.69 -8.62 -4.49
CA TYR A 102 16.51 -8.60 -3.27
C TYR A 102 17.95 -9.07 -3.51
N GLU A 103 18.13 -10.06 -4.39
CA GLU A 103 19.44 -10.61 -4.77
C GLU A 103 20.36 -9.60 -5.49
N LYS A 104 19.83 -8.46 -5.97
CA LYS A 104 20.65 -7.39 -6.56
C LYS A 104 21.46 -6.61 -5.51
N GLY A 105 21.21 -6.83 -4.23
CA GLY A 105 21.95 -6.23 -3.12
C GLY A 105 21.57 -4.78 -2.81
N LEU A 106 21.96 -4.32 -1.62
CA LEU A 106 21.63 -2.98 -1.12
C LEU A 106 22.25 -1.85 -1.94
N GLU A 107 23.38 -2.10 -2.61
CA GLU A 107 24.00 -1.10 -3.48
C GLU A 107 23.14 -0.81 -4.71
N TRP A 108 22.58 -1.85 -5.35
CA TRP A 108 21.60 -1.65 -6.40
C TRP A 108 20.38 -0.86 -5.89
N TYR A 109 19.89 -1.21 -4.70
CA TYR A 109 18.74 -0.54 -4.10
C TYR A 109 19.00 0.94 -3.77
N ARG A 110 20.17 1.27 -3.22
CA ARG A 110 20.62 2.66 -3.02
C ARG A 110 20.69 3.41 -4.35
N ASN A 111 21.15 2.76 -5.41
CA ASN A 111 21.32 3.40 -6.71
C ASN A 111 20.01 3.73 -7.43
N VAL A 112 18.89 3.11 -7.08
CA VAL A 112 17.57 3.53 -7.60
C VAL A 112 16.99 4.74 -6.84
N MET A 113 17.55 5.10 -5.69
CA MET A 113 17.07 6.23 -4.88
C MET A 113 17.41 7.58 -5.53
N PRO A 114 16.55 8.61 -5.37
CA PRO A 114 16.91 9.96 -5.74
C PRO A 114 18.05 10.48 -4.85
N LYS A 115 18.84 11.41 -5.38
CA LYS A 115 19.75 12.20 -4.54
C LYS A 115 18.94 13.08 -3.58
N THR A 116 19.43 13.19 -2.36
CA THR A 116 18.86 14.00 -1.28
C THR A 116 19.92 14.88 -0.63
N LEU A 117 19.49 16.05 -0.17
CA LEU A 117 20.26 16.90 0.73
C LEU A 117 20.08 16.46 2.18
N ASP A 118 20.93 16.96 3.07
CA ASP A 118 20.77 16.76 4.50
C ASP A 118 19.42 17.34 4.98
N GLY A 119 18.76 16.63 5.89
CA GLY A 119 17.41 16.95 6.38
C GLY A 119 16.27 16.41 5.52
N GLN A 120 16.51 16.01 4.27
CA GLN A 120 15.47 15.40 3.44
C GLN A 120 15.30 13.90 3.72
N ILE A 121 14.05 13.44 3.66
CA ILE A 121 13.67 12.04 3.77
C ILE A 121 13.62 11.41 2.38
N THR A 122 14.30 10.27 2.22
CA THR A 122 14.21 9.40 1.05
C THR A 122 13.10 8.37 1.26
N MET A 123 12.21 8.22 0.28
CA MET A 123 11.11 7.26 0.33
C MET A 123 10.96 6.46 -0.96
N GLU A 124 10.29 5.32 -0.86
CA GLU A 124 9.71 4.62 -2.00
C GLU A 124 8.37 3.99 -1.63
N LYS A 125 7.65 3.50 -2.66
CA LYS A 125 6.46 2.68 -2.44
C LYS A 125 6.56 1.38 -3.23
N THR A 126 6.22 0.28 -2.57
CA THR A 126 6.01 -1.02 -3.22
C THR A 126 4.88 -1.76 -2.51
N PRO A 127 3.65 -1.71 -3.04
CA PRO A 127 2.47 -2.19 -2.32
C PRO A 127 2.42 -3.70 -2.04
N SER A 128 3.23 -4.49 -2.75
CA SER A 128 3.34 -5.95 -2.55
C SER A 128 4.15 -6.32 -1.32
N TYR A 129 4.96 -5.42 -0.76
CA TYR A 129 5.74 -5.74 0.44
C TYR A 129 4.87 -6.18 1.59
N PHE A 130 3.73 -5.50 1.81
CA PHE A 130 2.84 -5.79 2.94
C PHE A 130 2.43 -7.28 3.01
N VAL A 131 2.33 -7.96 1.87
CA VAL A 131 1.94 -9.37 1.77
C VAL A 131 3.10 -10.31 1.41
N THR A 132 4.33 -9.80 1.36
CA THR A 132 5.53 -10.59 1.09
C THR A 132 6.10 -11.10 2.41
N ASN A 133 6.13 -12.42 2.59
CA ASN A 133 6.50 -13.04 3.87
C ASN A 133 7.91 -12.64 4.36
N GLU A 134 8.88 -12.52 3.45
CA GLU A 134 10.26 -12.19 3.79
C GLU A 134 10.51 -10.69 3.96
N ALA A 135 9.60 -9.83 3.49
CA ALA A 135 9.83 -8.38 3.45
C ALA A 135 10.06 -7.76 4.85
N PRO A 136 9.30 -8.09 5.91
CA PRO A 136 9.55 -7.54 7.24
C PRO A 136 10.97 -7.82 7.73
N ARG A 137 11.42 -9.08 7.64
CA ARG A 137 12.77 -9.48 8.02
C ARG A 137 13.83 -8.74 7.22
N ARG A 138 13.67 -8.69 5.89
CA ARG A 138 14.64 -8.06 4.99
C ARG A 138 14.77 -6.55 5.21
N ILE A 139 13.66 -5.85 5.44
CA ILE A 139 13.65 -4.40 5.73
C ILE A 139 14.28 -4.16 7.11
N HIS A 140 13.92 -4.95 8.13
CA HIS A 140 14.50 -4.83 9.46
C HIS A 140 16.01 -5.10 9.47
N SER A 141 16.48 -6.03 8.64
CA SER A 141 17.92 -6.28 8.43
C SER A 141 18.64 -5.12 7.74
N MET A 142 17.96 -4.33 6.90
CA MET A 142 18.55 -3.14 6.29
C MET A 142 18.70 -2.01 7.33
N ALA A 143 17.61 -1.67 8.02
CA ALA A 143 17.59 -0.61 9.02
C ALA A 143 16.40 -0.82 9.98
N LYS A 144 16.71 -1.02 11.27
CA LYS A 144 15.71 -1.37 12.30
C LYS A 144 14.75 -0.22 12.62
N ASP A 145 15.21 1.01 12.40
CA ASP A 145 14.49 2.26 12.65
C ASP A 145 13.63 2.73 11.45
N THR A 146 13.59 1.96 10.35
CA THR A 146 12.76 2.27 9.18
C THR A 146 11.32 2.52 9.59
N LYS A 147 10.72 3.63 9.13
CA LYS A 147 9.29 3.92 9.31
C LYS A 147 8.46 3.31 8.19
N LEU A 148 7.33 2.71 8.53
CA LEU A 148 6.47 1.99 7.59
C LEU A 148 5.12 2.68 7.50
N ILE A 149 4.59 2.81 6.30
CA ILE A 149 3.26 3.37 6.04
C ILE A 149 2.43 2.36 5.26
N VAL A 150 1.22 2.09 5.75
CA VAL A 150 0.23 1.22 5.13
C VAL A 150 -1.03 2.02 4.82
N VAL A 151 -1.32 2.24 3.55
CA VAL A 151 -2.58 2.82 3.09
C VAL A 151 -3.61 1.69 2.97
N VAL A 152 -4.50 1.58 3.95
CA VAL A 152 -5.57 0.59 3.99
C VAL A 152 -6.84 1.12 3.35
N ARG A 153 -7.76 0.22 2.99
CA ARG A 153 -9.03 0.53 2.34
C ARG A 153 -10.02 -0.56 2.73
N ASN A 154 -11.34 -0.30 2.69
CA ASN A 154 -12.36 -1.32 2.85
C ASN A 154 -12.00 -2.55 1.99
N PRO A 155 -11.77 -3.73 2.61
CA PRO A 155 -11.21 -4.88 1.92
C PRO A 155 -12.09 -5.38 0.77
N VAL A 156 -13.41 -5.18 0.84
CA VAL A 156 -14.34 -5.51 -0.25
C VAL A 156 -14.09 -4.60 -1.45
N THR A 157 -14.11 -3.27 -1.25
CA THR A 157 -13.89 -2.33 -2.37
C THR A 157 -12.46 -2.40 -2.90
N ARG A 158 -11.49 -2.76 -2.06
CA ARG A 158 -10.10 -3.07 -2.42
C ARG A 158 -10.02 -4.29 -3.34
N ALA A 159 -10.68 -5.39 -3.00
CA ALA A 159 -10.74 -6.62 -3.81
C ALA A 159 -11.35 -6.36 -5.19
N ILE A 160 -12.47 -5.64 -5.25
CA ILE A 160 -13.12 -5.24 -6.51
C ILE A 160 -12.18 -4.37 -7.35
N SER A 161 -11.46 -3.44 -6.71
CA SER A 161 -10.49 -2.58 -7.40
C SER A 161 -9.30 -3.36 -7.98
N ASP A 162 -8.89 -4.43 -7.28
CA ASP A 162 -7.83 -5.35 -7.71
C ASP A 162 -8.28 -6.11 -8.96
N TYR A 163 -9.44 -6.77 -8.87
CA TYR A 163 -10.09 -7.44 -9.98
C TYR A 163 -10.27 -6.52 -11.19
N THR A 164 -10.77 -5.30 -10.99
CA THR A 164 -10.97 -4.31 -12.07
C THR A 164 -9.66 -3.97 -12.78
N GLN A 165 -8.54 -3.92 -12.04
CA GLN A 165 -7.23 -3.72 -12.66
C GLN A 165 -6.80 -4.93 -13.49
N THR A 166 -6.98 -6.15 -12.97
CA THR A 166 -6.68 -7.39 -13.71
C THR A 166 -7.53 -7.48 -14.97
N LEU A 167 -8.83 -7.24 -14.87
CA LEU A 167 -9.77 -7.22 -15.99
C LEU A 167 -9.36 -6.23 -17.08
N SER A 168 -8.84 -5.05 -16.71
CA SER A 168 -8.36 -4.07 -17.70
C SER A 168 -7.11 -4.50 -18.47
N LYS A 169 -6.37 -5.49 -17.97
CA LYS A 169 -5.19 -6.06 -18.62
C LYS A 169 -5.48 -7.39 -19.32
N LYS A 170 -6.43 -8.17 -18.78
CA LYS A 170 -6.84 -9.50 -19.22
C LYS A 170 -8.37 -9.55 -19.25
N PRO A 171 -9.01 -9.08 -20.34
CA PRO A 171 -10.47 -9.03 -20.46
C PRO A 171 -11.17 -10.39 -20.38
N GLU A 172 -10.43 -11.48 -20.60
CA GLU A 172 -10.91 -12.87 -20.66
C GLU A 172 -11.04 -13.57 -19.31
N ILE A 173 -10.70 -12.91 -18.20
CA ILE A 173 -10.82 -13.52 -16.87
C ILE A 173 -12.28 -13.76 -16.47
N PRO A 174 -12.59 -14.79 -15.65
CA PRO A 174 -13.92 -15.03 -15.13
C PRO A 174 -14.44 -13.84 -14.31
N THR A 175 -15.76 -13.77 -14.11
CA THR A 175 -16.35 -12.67 -13.32
C THR A 175 -15.86 -12.69 -11.88
N PHE A 176 -15.98 -11.54 -11.20
CA PHE A 176 -15.61 -11.41 -9.80
C PHE A 176 -16.36 -12.43 -8.92
N GLU A 177 -17.63 -12.67 -9.21
CA GLU A 177 -18.47 -13.63 -8.48
C GLU A 177 -18.02 -15.08 -8.67
N VAL A 178 -17.42 -15.42 -9.82
CA VAL A 178 -16.85 -16.76 -10.04
C VAL A 178 -15.55 -16.91 -9.26
N LEU A 179 -14.68 -15.91 -9.29
CA LEU A 179 -13.37 -15.96 -8.62
C LEU A 179 -13.44 -15.83 -7.09
N ALA A 180 -14.47 -15.17 -6.56
CA ALA A 180 -14.61 -14.92 -5.13
C ALA A 180 -14.97 -16.16 -4.29
N PHE A 181 -15.42 -17.26 -4.92
CA PHE A 181 -15.93 -18.44 -4.21
C PHE A 181 -15.25 -19.72 -4.69
N LYS A 182 -14.88 -20.60 -3.75
CA LYS A 182 -14.60 -22.01 -4.06
C LYS A 182 -15.89 -22.77 -4.34
N ASN A 183 -16.95 -22.43 -3.61
CA ASN A 183 -18.28 -22.97 -3.82
C ASN A 183 -19.33 -21.90 -3.47
N ARG A 184 -19.97 -21.33 -4.50
CA ARG A 184 -20.94 -20.25 -4.33
C ARG A 184 -22.21 -20.71 -3.61
N THR A 185 -22.71 -21.91 -3.92
CA THR A 185 -23.92 -22.48 -3.32
C THR A 185 -23.76 -22.64 -1.81
N LEU A 186 -22.61 -23.12 -1.36
CA LEU A 186 -22.27 -23.26 0.07
C LEU A 186 -21.79 -21.95 0.72
N GLY A 187 -21.59 -20.88 -0.07
CA GLY A 187 -21.06 -19.61 0.42
C GLY A 187 -19.59 -19.66 0.84
N LEU A 188 -18.81 -20.63 0.35
CA LEU A 188 -17.40 -20.79 0.68
C LEU A 188 -16.55 -19.82 -0.16
N ILE A 189 -16.11 -18.73 0.48
CA ILE A 189 -15.22 -17.73 -0.10
C ILE A 189 -13.84 -18.34 -0.40
N ASP A 190 -13.28 -18.01 -1.57
CA ASP A 190 -11.93 -18.39 -1.92
C ASP A 190 -10.90 -17.44 -1.31
N ALA A 191 -10.49 -17.73 -0.06
CA ALA A 191 -9.42 -17.01 0.60
C ALA A 191 -8.01 -17.30 0.01
N SER A 192 -7.85 -18.27 -0.90
CA SER A 192 -6.59 -18.45 -1.65
C SER A 192 -6.45 -17.46 -2.80
N TRP A 193 -7.55 -16.93 -3.32
CA TRP A 193 -7.50 -15.92 -4.38
C TRP A 193 -6.84 -14.64 -3.85
N SER A 194 -5.80 -14.16 -4.55
CA SER A 194 -4.97 -13.03 -4.12
C SER A 194 -5.79 -11.76 -3.85
N ALA A 195 -6.84 -11.49 -4.64
CA ALA A 195 -7.72 -10.35 -4.41
C ALA A 195 -8.51 -10.45 -3.09
N ILE A 196 -8.75 -11.66 -2.57
CA ILE A 196 -9.36 -11.82 -1.25
C ILE A 196 -8.29 -11.80 -0.16
N ARG A 197 -7.23 -12.59 -0.34
CA ARG A 197 -6.14 -12.77 0.65
C ARG A 197 -5.47 -11.47 1.08
N ILE A 198 -5.23 -10.54 0.15
CA ILE A 198 -4.59 -9.25 0.46
C ILE A 198 -5.44 -8.43 1.45
N GLY A 199 -6.76 -8.57 1.41
CA GLY A 199 -7.69 -7.83 2.29
C GLY A 199 -7.71 -8.30 3.73
N ILE A 200 -7.05 -9.42 4.06
CA ILE A 200 -7.00 -9.96 5.42
C ILE A 200 -5.87 -9.29 6.20
N TYR A 201 -6.01 -7.98 6.45
CA TYR A 201 -4.92 -7.13 6.93
C TYR A 201 -4.32 -7.56 8.26
N ALA A 202 -5.15 -8.05 9.20
CA ALA A 202 -4.71 -8.52 10.51
C ALA A 202 -3.61 -9.60 10.41
N LEU A 203 -3.81 -10.61 9.56
CA LEU A 203 -2.86 -11.72 9.41
C LEU A 203 -1.52 -11.26 8.81
N HIS A 204 -1.56 -10.32 7.86
CA HIS A 204 -0.33 -9.75 7.32
C HIS A 204 0.38 -8.91 8.38
N LEU A 205 -0.36 -8.11 9.15
CA LEU A 205 0.19 -7.28 10.22
C LEU A 205 0.90 -8.11 11.31
N GLU A 206 0.40 -9.29 11.66
CA GLU A 206 1.10 -10.21 12.58
C GLU A 206 2.53 -10.51 12.14
N ASN A 207 2.77 -10.69 10.83
CA ASN A 207 4.11 -10.90 10.30
C ASN A 207 5.00 -9.66 10.46
N TRP A 208 4.45 -8.46 10.26
CA TRP A 208 5.20 -7.21 10.43
C TRP A 208 5.56 -6.94 11.90
N LEU A 209 4.64 -7.23 12.82
CA LEU A 209 4.83 -6.98 14.26
C LEU A 209 5.88 -7.91 14.91
N GLN A 210 6.31 -8.98 14.25
CA GLN A 210 7.46 -9.78 14.68
C GLN A 210 8.79 -9.03 14.58
N TYR A 211 8.85 -7.98 13.74
CA TYR A 211 10.09 -7.26 13.42
C TYR A 211 10.03 -5.77 13.75
N PHE A 212 8.85 -5.15 13.65
CA PHE A 212 8.68 -3.71 13.87
C PHE A 212 7.67 -3.45 14.99
N PRO A 213 7.98 -2.55 15.94
CA PRO A 213 6.98 -2.10 16.90
C PRO A 213 5.87 -1.33 16.16
N LEU A 214 4.64 -1.40 16.69
CA LEU A 214 3.49 -0.72 16.10
C LEU A 214 3.71 0.79 15.94
N SER A 215 4.50 1.42 16.82
CA SER A 215 4.86 2.84 16.74
C SER A 215 5.70 3.22 15.51
N GLN A 216 6.30 2.25 14.82
CA GLN A 216 6.99 2.43 13.54
C GLN A 216 6.09 2.16 12.32
N ILE A 217 4.80 1.89 12.52
CA ILE A 217 3.85 1.61 11.44
C ILE A 217 2.68 2.59 11.52
N LEU A 218 2.54 3.44 10.50
CA LEU A 218 1.39 4.31 10.32
C LEU A 218 0.37 3.66 9.40
N PHE A 219 -0.89 3.63 9.83
CA PHE A 219 -2.02 3.22 9.00
C PHE A 219 -2.78 4.45 8.50
N VAL A 220 -2.84 4.61 7.19
CA VAL A 220 -3.52 5.70 6.50
C VAL A 220 -4.85 5.19 5.96
N SER A 221 -5.94 5.90 6.21
CA SER A 221 -7.25 5.55 5.65
C SER A 221 -7.32 5.98 4.18
N GLY A 222 -7.48 5.01 3.28
CA GLY A 222 -7.67 5.26 1.85
C GLY A 222 -8.98 6.00 1.55
N GLU A 223 -10.03 5.74 2.33
CA GLU A 223 -11.30 6.48 2.26
C GLU A 223 -11.10 7.95 2.62
N ARG A 224 -10.45 8.24 3.76
CA ARG A 224 -10.14 9.62 4.16
C ARG A 224 -9.13 10.29 3.24
N LEU A 225 -8.20 9.55 2.64
CA LEU A 225 -7.29 10.12 1.65
C LEU A 225 -8.03 10.64 0.40
N ILE A 226 -9.27 10.20 0.16
CA ILE A 226 -10.14 10.72 -0.89
C ILE A 226 -10.97 11.90 -0.39
N THR A 227 -11.61 11.76 0.77
CA THR A 227 -12.58 12.75 1.29
C THR A 227 -11.93 13.92 2.03
N ASP A 228 -10.80 13.68 2.70
CA ASP A 228 -10.01 14.62 3.50
C ASP A 228 -8.51 14.33 3.37
N PRO A 229 -7.90 14.57 2.19
CA PRO A 229 -6.49 14.30 1.96
C PRO A 229 -5.57 15.12 2.87
N ALA A 230 -5.95 16.35 3.22
CA ALA A 230 -5.15 17.21 4.09
C ALA A 230 -5.06 16.66 5.52
N GLY A 231 -6.16 16.16 6.08
CA GLY A 231 -6.18 15.53 7.39
C GLY A 231 -5.31 14.27 7.47
N GLU A 232 -5.35 13.40 6.45
CA GLU A 232 -4.45 12.24 6.40
C GLU A 232 -2.98 12.65 6.19
N MET A 233 -2.72 13.69 5.39
CA MET A 233 -1.37 14.23 5.19
C MET A 233 -0.78 14.85 6.46
N ALA A 234 -1.60 15.44 7.34
CA ALA A 234 -1.14 15.92 8.63
C ALA A 234 -0.53 14.78 9.47
N LYS A 235 -1.24 13.64 9.57
CA LYS A 235 -0.77 12.44 10.28
C LYS A 235 0.53 11.89 9.70
N VAL A 236 0.62 11.85 8.37
CA VAL A 236 1.81 11.36 7.65
C VAL A 236 3.01 12.26 7.92
N GLN A 237 2.84 13.58 7.87
CA GLN A 237 3.92 14.52 8.14
C GLN A 237 4.41 14.39 9.59
N ASP A 238 3.51 14.33 10.57
CA ASP A 238 3.88 14.16 11.98
C ASP A 238 4.62 12.84 12.22
N PHE A 239 4.10 11.75 11.64
CA PHE A 239 4.71 10.44 11.76
C PHE A 239 6.12 10.41 11.18
N LEU A 240 6.37 11.14 10.08
CA LEU A 240 7.70 11.28 9.48
C LEU A 240 8.59 12.31 10.20
N GLY A 241 8.07 13.04 11.18
CA GLY A 241 8.81 14.13 11.85
C GLY A 241 8.99 15.37 10.98
N LEU A 242 8.13 15.56 9.98
CA LEU A 242 8.14 16.68 9.05
C LEU A 242 7.25 17.82 9.55
N LYS A 243 7.57 19.05 9.13
CA LYS A 243 6.67 20.19 9.30
C LYS A 243 5.38 19.96 8.51
N ARG A 244 4.23 20.37 9.04
CA ARG A 244 2.95 20.30 8.33
C ARG A 244 2.84 21.38 7.24
N ILE A 245 3.47 21.15 6.09
CA ILE A 245 3.46 22.04 4.92
C ILE A 245 2.35 21.66 3.94
N VAL A 246 2.16 20.37 3.69
CA VAL A 246 1.11 19.86 2.80
C VAL A 246 -0.24 19.95 3.52
N THR A 247 -1.05 20.91 3.08
CA THR A 247 -2.35 21.30 3.66
C THR A 247 -3.45 21.32 2.59
N GLU A 248 -4.66 21.73 2.95
CA GLU A 248 -5.84 21.84 2.07
C GLU A 248 -5.56 22.67 0.82
N LYS A 249 -4.67 23.68 0.93
CA LYS A 249 -4.25 24.54 -0.18
C LYS A 249 -3.57 23.78 -1.32
N HIS A 250 -3.03 22.59 -1.06
CA HIS A 250 -2.37 21.75 -2.04
C HIS A 250 -3.35 20.83 -2.80
N PHE A 251 -4.62 20.80 -2.41
CA PHE A 251 -5.62 19.91 -2.99
C PHE A 251 -6.75 20.70 -3.64
N TYR A 252 -7.30 20.12 -4.70
CA TYR A 252 -8.60 20.50 -5.24
C TYR A 252 -9.39 19.24 -5.62
N PHE A 253 -10.71 19.28 -5.49
CA PHE A 253 -11.54 18.16 -5.91
C PHE A 253 -11.93 18.30 -7.38
N ASN A 254 -11.57 17.31 -8.20
CA ASN A 254 -11.98 17.28 -9.60
C ASN A 254 -13.31 16.53 -9.73
N LYS A 255 -14.42 17.26 -9.93
CA LYS A 255 -15.78 16.68 -10.02
C LYS A 255 -15.92 15.66 -11.15
N THR A 256 -15.30 15.90 -12.31
CA THR A 256 -15.34 14.99 -13.46
C THR A 256 -14.60 13.68 -13.17
N LYS A 257 -13.48 13.76 -12.44
CA LYS A 257 -12.70 12.58 -12.06
C LYS A 257 -13.30 11.87 -10.84
N GLY A 258 -13.95 12.60 -9.93
CA GLY A 258 -14.45 12.09 -8.65
C GLY A 258 -13.38 11.88 -7.58
N PHE A 259 -12.20 12.49 -7.74
CA PHE A 259 -11.06 12.32 -6.82
C PHE A 259 -10.35 13.65 -6.56
N PRO A 260 -9.68 13.81 -5.40
CA PRO A 260 -8.80 14.94 -5.15
C PRO A 260 -7.57 14.87 -6.08
N CYS A 261 -7.13 16.05 -6.50
CA CYS A 261 -5.97 16.26 -7.35
C CYS A 261 -5.05 17.31 -6.71
N LEU A 262 -3.78 17.32 -7.11
CA LEU A 262 -2.79 18.25 -6.56
C LEU A 262 -2.85 19.58 -7.29
N LYS A 263 -2.98 20.66 -6.52
CA LYS A 263 -2.70 22.02 -6.97
C LYS A 263 -1.18 22.22 -7.00
N LYS A 264 -0.68 22.95 -7.98
CA LYS A 264 0.70 23.47 -7.95
C LYS A 264 0.71 24.86 -7.31
N PRO A 265 1.86 25.35 -6.82
CA PRO A 265 2.02 26.73 -6.37
C PRO A 265 1.56 27.73 -7.44
N GLU A 266 1.14 28.92 -7.02
CA GLU A 266 0.42 29.91 -7.84
C GLU A 266 1.14 30.33 -9.14
N ASP A 267 2.46 30.08 -9.26
CA ASP A 267 3.29 30.57 -10.38
C ASP A 267 3.65 29.54 -11.47
N SER A 268 3.14 28.30 -11.49
CA SER A 268 3.42 27.40 -12.64
C SER A 268 2.44 26.24 -12.92
N SER A 269 1.93 26.21 -14.16
CA SER A 269 1.33 25.09 -14.90
C SER A 269 0.04 24.43 -14.35
N ALA A 270 -0.68 23.76 -15.25
CA ALA A 270 -2.00 23.17 -14.99
C ALA A 270 -2.02 22.20 -13.78
N PRO A 271 -3.15 22.12 -13.05
CA PRO A 271 -3.28 21.21 -11.91
C PRO A 271 -3.06 19.74 -12.30
N ARG A 272 -2.45 18.95 -11.40
CA ARG A 272 -2.07 17.56 -11.70
C ARG A 272 -3.00 16.56 -11.02
N CYS A 273 -3.85 15.92 -11.82
CA CYS A 273 -4.60 14.74 -11.39
C CYS A 273 -3.80 13.46 -11.62
N LEU A 274 -4.12 12.41 -10.85
CA LEU A 274 -3.64 11.07 -11.15
C LEU A 274 -4.18 10.59 -12.52
N GLY A 275 -3.38 9.81 -13.24
CA GLY A 275 -3.70 9.31 -14.59
C GLY A 275 -4.95 8.42 -14.65
N LYS A 276 -5.35 8.03 -15.87
CA LYS A 276 -6.55 7.20 -16.15
C LYS A 276 -6.53 5.85 -15.43
N SER A 277 -5.35 5.31 -15.13
CA SER A 277 -5.17 4.06 -14.38
C SER A 277 -5.51 4.17 -12.88
N LYS A 278 -5.86 5.36 -12.37
CA LYS A 278 -6.25 5.60 -10.97
C LYS A 278 -7.68 6.15 -10.92
N GLY A 279 -8.54 5.47 -10.15
CA GLY A 279 -9.98 5.75 -10.10
C GLY A 279 -10.77 5.10 -11.24
N ARG A 280 -10.47 3.84 -11.59
CA ARG A 280 -11.25 3.11 -12.60
C ARG A 280 -12.68 2.89 -12.11
N THR A 281 -13.64 2.99 -13.01
CA THR A 281 -15.01 2.54 -12.75
C THR A 281 -15.01 1.05 -12.44
N HIS A 282 -15.62 0.68 -11.32
CA HIS A 282 -15.76 -0.71 -10.92
C HIS A 282 -16.96 -1.35 -11.63
N PRO A 283 -16.87 -2.65 -12.01
CA PRO A 283 -18.04 -3.38 -12.50
C PRO A 283 -19.10 -3.48 -11.39
N LYS A 284 -20.36 -3.58 -11.79
CA LYS A 284 -21.46 -3.85 -10.86
C LYS A 284 -21.32 -5.29 -10.37
N ILE A 285 -21.15 -5.47 -9.06
CA ILE A 285 -21.07 -6.77 -8.41
C ILE A 285 -22.42 -7.12 -7.80
N ASP A 286 -22.77 -8.39 -7.82
CA ASP A 286 -23.96 -8.91 -7.15
C ASP A 286 -24.00 -8.51 -5.66
N PRO A 287 -25.08 -7.84 -5.18
CA PRO A 287 -25.22 -7.44 -3.79
C PRO A 287 -25.07 -8.58 -2.77
N ASP A 288 -25.52 -9.81 -3.09
CA ASP A 288 -25.35 -10.97 -2.20
C ASP A 288 -23.86 -11.33 -2.03
N VAL A 289 -23.08 -11.21 -3.11
CA VAL A 289 -21.63 -11.43 -3.07
C VAL A 289 -20.94 -10.36 -2.21
N ILE A 290 -21.35 -9.10 -2.33
CA ILE A 290 -20.86 -8.02 -1.47
C ILE A 290 -21.17 -8.31 0.00
N HIS A 291 -22.41 -8.70 0.31
CA HIS A 291 -22.85 -9.02 1.67
C HIS A 291 -22.03 -10.18 2.26
N ARG A 292 -21.82 -11.27 1.51
CA ARG A 292 -21.00 -12.41 1.94
C ARG A 292 -19.54 -12.04 2.15
N LEU A 293 -18.96 -11.20 1.30
CA LEU A 293 -17.59 -10.73 1.49
C LEU A 293 -17.44 -9.82 2.71
N ARG A 294 -18.41 -8.93 2.97
CA ARG A 294 -18.43 -8.13 4.21
C ARG A 294 -18.47 -9.04 5.43
N LYS A 295 -19.37 -10.03 5.44
CA LYS A 295 -19.47 -11.01 6.53
C LYS A 295 -18.16 -11.80 6.71
N PHE A 296 -17.49 -12.16 5.62
CA PHE A 296 -16.19 -12.82 5.64
C PHE A 296 -15.10 -11.94 6.24
N TYR A 297 -15.00 -10.66 5.86
CA TYR A 297 -13.95 -9.76 6.35
C TYR A 297 -14.18 -9.23 7.76
N LYS A 298 -15.44 -9.08 8.19
CA LYS A 298 -15.81 -8.50 9.49
C LYS A 298 -14.97 -8.98 10.68
N PRO A 299 -14.77 -10.29 10.94
CA PRO A 299 -13.94 -10.73 12.06
C PRO A 299 -12.48 -10.27 11.94
N PHE A 300 -11.91 -10.28 10.73
CA PHE A 300 -10.55 -9.82 10.48
C PHE A 300 -10.41 -8.30 10.58
N ASN A 301 -11.45 -7.54 10.20
CA ASN A 301 -11.50 -6.09 10.34
C ASN A 301 -11.52 -5.71 11.82
N VAL A 302 -12.37 -6.34 12.63
CA VAL A 302 -12.41 -6.11 14.08
C VAL A 302 -11.05 -6.41 14.72
N MET A 303 -10.41 -7.52 14.36
CA MET A 303 -9.07 -7.85 14.82
C MET A 303 -8.05 -6.78 14.40
N PHE A 304 -8.09 -6.32 13.14
CA PHE A 304 -7.19 -5.27 12.66
C PHE A 304 -7.39 -3.93 13.39
N TYR A 305 -8.63 -3.55 13.69
CA TYR A 305 -8.93 -2.33 14.46
C TYR A 305 -8.36 -2.41 15.87
N GLN A 306 -8.49 -3.57 16.52
CA GLN A 306 -7.91 -3.82 17.84
C GLN A 306 -6.38 -3.76 17.80
N MET A 307 -5.74 -4.40 16.81
CA MET A 307 -4.29 -4.41 16.66
C MET A 307 -3.72 -3.01 16.41
N THR A 308 -4.43 -2.18 15.64
CA THR A 308 -3.96 -0.83 15.27
C THR A 308 -4.41 0.26 16.25
N GLY A 309 -5.39 -0.02 17.12
CA GLY A 309 -6.03 0.99 17.95
C GLY A 309 -6.85 2.00 17.16
N GLN A 310 -7.22 1.69 15.91
CA GLN A 310 -7.94 2.59 15.01
C GLN A 310 -9.10 1.87 14.32
N ASP A 311 -10.32 2.41 14.46
CA ASP A 311 -11.49 1.98 13.67
C ASP A 311 -11.54 2.73 12.34
N PHE A 312 -11.57 1.99 11.23
CA PHE A 312 -11.64 2.54 9.87
C PHE A 312 -13.08 2.63 9.33
N GLN A 313 -14.08 2.26 10.13
CA GLN A 313 -15.51 2.41 9.84
C GLN A 313 -16.01 1.69 8.57
N TRP A 314 -15.32 0.63 8.12
CA TRP A 314 -15.68 -0.08 6.89
C TRP A 314 -17.05 -0.78 6.94
N GLU A 315 -17.61 -0.97 8.13
CA GLU A 315 -18.91 -1.60 8.33
C GLU A 315 -20.08 -0.60 8.39
N GLN A 316 -19.81 0.71 8.48
CA GLN A 316 -20.82 1.76 8.61
C GLN A 316 -21.29 2.33 7.27
N GLU A 317 -20.69 1.92 6.14
CA GLU A 317 -21.06 2.36 4.78
C GLU A 317 -22.49 1.91 4.32
N GLU A 318 -23.33 1.42 5.22
CA GLU A 318 -24.70 0.94 4.96
C GLU A 318 -25.81 1.94 5.30
N SER A 319 -25.56 3.05 6.00
CA SER A 319 -26.66 3.94 6.46
C SER A 319 -27.07 5.07 5.52
N ASP A 320 -26.30 5.37 4.47
CA ASP A 320 -26.50 6.59 3.63
C ASP A 320 -26.83 6.29 2.15
N LYS A 321 -27.52 5.18 1.85
CA LYS A 321 -28.08 4.95 0.50
C LYS A 321 -29.49 4.39 0.53
#